data_AF-Q9ANY4-F1
#
_entry.id   AF-Q9ANY4-F1
#
_cell.length_a   1.000
_cell.length_b   1.000
_cell.length_c   1.000
_cell.angle_alpha   90.00
_cell.angle_beta   90.00
_cell.angle_gamma   90.00
#
_symmetry.space_group_name_H-M   'P 1'
#
loop_
_entity.id
_entity.type
_entity.pdbx_description
1 polymer ?
#
loop_
_entity_poly.entity_id
_entity_poly.type
_entity_poly.pdbx_seq_one_letter_code
_entity_poly.pdbx_strand_id
1 'polypeptide(L)'
;HPMDRGHRLYRPLIKRLSKEYGLGERVIYVHDLPMPELLRHAKAVVTINSTAGISALIHNKPLKVMGNALYDIKGLTYQGHLHQFWQADFKPDMKLFKKFRGYLLMKTQVNAVYYGGNTKNRQHNTY
;
A
#
# COMPACT_ATOMS: atom_id res chain seq x y z
N HIS A 1 4.97 7.68 5.64
CA HIS A 1 5.63 6.47 5.10
C HIS A 1 6.48 5.83 6.20
N PRO A 2 6.77 4.51 6.20
CA PRO A 2 7.68 3.90 7.19
C PRO A 2 9.08 4.55 7.23
N MET A 3 9.53 5.12 6.11
CA MET A 3 10.77 5.90 6.00
C MET A 3 10.68 7.33 6.56
N ASP A 4 9.47 7.85 6.86
CA ASP A 4 9.30 9.18 7.48
C ASP A 4 9.45 9.12 9.01
N ARG A 5 9.75 7.94 9.58
CA ARG A 5 9.95 7.75 11.03
C ARG A 5 10.96 8.77 11.54
N GLY A 6 10.55 9.58 12.52
CA GLY A 6 11.41 10.55 13.21
C GLY A 6 11.68 11.87 12.47
N HIS A 7 11.30 12.01 11.19
CA HIS A 7 11.68 13.18 10.39
C HIS A 7 10.53 14.10 9.99
N ARG A 8 9.27 13.62 10.02
CA ARG A 8 8.09 14.44 9.67
C ARG A 8 6.89 14.15 10.57
N LEU A 9 6.55 15.12 11.40
CA LEU A 9 5.33 15.13 12.20
C LEU A 9 4.19 15.68 11.33
N TYR A 10 3.47 14.82 10.61
CA TYR A 10 2.31 15.24 9.81
C TYR A 10 1.05 15.51 10.65
N ARG A 11 1.06 15.13 11.94
CA ARG A 11 -0.10 15.29 12.83
C ARG A 11 -0.64 16.73 12.91
N PRO A 12 0.19 17.78 13.05
CA PRO A 12 -0.30 19.16 13.05
C PRO A 12 -0.93 19.56 11.71
N LEU A 13 -0.31 19.15 10.59
CA LEU A 13 -0.83 19.42 9.25
C LEU A 13 -2.19 18.76 9.03
N ILE A 14 -2.31 17.46 9.36
CA ILE A 14 -3.56 16.72 9.24
C ILE A 14 -4.63 17.34 10.13
N LYS A 15 -4.31 17.69 11.38
CA LYS A 15 -5.26 18.34 12.28
C LYS A 15 -5.77 19.68 11.73
N ARG A 16 -4.88 20.49 11.16
CA ARG A 16 -5.24 21.77 10.51
C ARG A 16 -6.20 21.55 9.35
N LEU A 17 -5.86 20.66 8.43
CA LEU A 17 -6.69 20.35 7.26
C LEU A 17 -8.04 19.73 7.67
N SER A 18 -8.05 18.82 8.65
CA SER A 18 -9.30 18.26 9.17
C SER A 18 -10.25 19.31 9.73
N LYS A 19 -9.71 20.37 10.38
CA LYS A 19 -10.52 21.50 10.85
C LYS A 19 -11.01 22.36 9.68
N GLU A 20 -10.13 22.70 8.75
CA GLU A 20 -10.41 23.53 7.57
C GLU A 20 -11.54 22.95 6.71
N TYR A 21 -11.54 21.63 6.49
CA TYR A 21 -12.53 20.94 5.67
C TYR A 21 -13.70 20.33 6.46
N GLY A 22 -13.84 20.63 7.76
CA GLY A 22 -14.95 20.11 8.58
C GLY A 22 -14.98 18.57 8.66
N LEU A 23 -13.81 17.93 8.68
CA LEU A 23 -13.71 16.46 8.69
C LEU A 23 -13.93 15.86 10.08
N GLY A 24 -13.68 16.63 11.14
CA GLY A 24 -13.88 16.20 12.54
C GLY A 24 -13.08 14.93 12.87
N GLU A 25 -13.71 14.01 13.60
CA GLU A 25 -13.12 12.74 14.05
C GLU A 25 -13.07 11.65 12.93
N ARG A 26 -13.43 11.99 11.69
CA ARG A 26 -13.43 11.02 10.57
C ARG A 26 -12.03 10.69 10.05
N VAL A 27 -11.01 11.45 10.46
CA VAL A 27 -9.62 11.28 10.00
C VAL A 27 -8.78 10.74 11.15
N ILE A 28 -8.40 9.47 11.05
CA ILE A 28 -7.53 8.83 12.03
C ILE A 28 -6.13 8.72 11.43
N TYR A 29 -5.16 9.35 12.08
CA TYR A 29 -3.76 9.26 11.73
C TYR A 29 -3.05 8.25 12.64
N VAL A 30 -2.46 7.22 12.05
CA VAL A 30 -1.94 6.06 12.77
C VAL A 30 -0.47 5.79 12.43
N HIS A 31 0.22 5.19 13.39
CA HIS A 31 1.60 4.73 13.29
C HIS A 31 1.69 3.29 13.78
N ASP A 32 2.59 2.51 13.16
CA ASP A 32 2.98 1.16 13.61
C ASP A 32 1.85 0.13 13.76
N LEU A 33 0.72 0.36 13.09
CA LEU A 33 -0.36 -0.62 13.01
C LEU A 33 -0.07 -1.70 11.97
N PRO A 34 -0.48 -2.96 12.23
CA PRO A 34 -0.34 -4.04 11.26
C PRO A 34 -1.21 -3.79 10.02
N MET A 35 -0.55 -3.44 8.91
CA MET A 35 -1.20 -3.14 7.64
C MET A 35 -2.17 -4.24 7.14
N PRO A 36 -1.87 -5.55 7.24
CA PRO A 36 -2.81 -6.59 6.83
C PRO A 36 -4.15 -6.53 7.58
N GLU A 37 -4.12 -6.18 8.87
CA GLU A 37 -5.32 -6.06 9.68
C GLU A 37 -6.16 -4.86 9.27
N LEU A 38 -5.51 -3.72 9.01
CA LEU A 38 -6.19 -2.53 8.49
C LEU A 38 -6.83 -2.80 7.13
N LEU A 39 -6.09 -3.45 6.22
CA LEU A 39 -6.58 -3.76 4.88
C LEU A 39 -7.77 -4.71 4.92
N ARG A 40 -7.78 -5.71 5.82
CA ARG A 40 -8.90 -6.63 5.99
C ARG A 40 -10.21 -5.89 6.26
N HIS A 41 -10.17 -4.87 7.11
CA HIS A 41 -11.34 -4.07 7.51
C HIS A 41 -11.59 -2.86 6.60
N ALA A 42 -10.62 -2.48 5.76
CA ALA A 42 -10.80 -1.38 4.82
C ALA A 42 -11.89 -1.70 3.79
N LYS A 43 -12.73 -0.69 3.49
CA LYS A 43 -13.71 -0.74 2.39
C LYS A 43 -13.03 -0.53 1.03
N ALA A 44 -12.06 0.38 0.98
CA ALA A 44 -11.30 0.74 -0.22
C ALA A 44 -9.97 1.39 0.20
N VAL A 45 -9.02 1.47 -0.74
CA VAL A 45 -7.68 2.02 -0.50
C VAL A 45 -7.36 3.07 -1.56
N VAL A 46 -6.73 4.16 -1.14
CA VAL A 46 -6.17 5.19 -2.02
C VAL A 46 -4.69 5.32 -1.73
N THR A 47 -3.85 5.36 -2.77
CA THR A 47 -2.40 5.49 -2.66
C THR A 47 -1.86 6.43 -3.74
N ILE A 48 -0.69 7.03 -3.52
CA ILE A 48 0.02 7.79 -4.55
C ILE A 48 0.82 6.82 -5.42
N ASN A 49 1.82 6.16 -4.84
CA ASN A 49 2.70 5.20 -5.51
C ASN A 49 3.25 4.11 -4.56
N SER A 50 2.68 3.99 -3.37
CA SER A 50 3.18 3.07 -2.35
C SER A 50 2.87 1.62 -2.71
N THR A 51 3.85 0.72 -2.56
CA THR A 51 3.66 -0.73 -2.70
C THR A 51 2.59 -1.32 -1.76
N ALA A 52 2.14 -0.56 -0.75
CA ALA A 52 0.92 -0.87 0.01
C ALA A 52 -0.32 -1.06 -0.89
N GLY A 53 -0.33 -0.47 -2.10
CA GLY A 53 -1.34 -0.74 -3.12
C GLY A 53 -1.34 -2.21 -3.58
N ILE A 54 -0.18 -2.84 -3.73
CA ILE A 54 -0.09 -4.28 -4.03
C ILE A 54 -0.67 -5.08 -2.86
N SER A 55 -0.38 -4.70 -1.62
CA SER A 55 -0.99 -5.32 -0.44
C SER A 55 -2.51 -5.20 -0.44
N ALA A 56 -3.05 -4.05 -0.85
CA ALA A 56 -4.50 -3.86 -1.00
C ALA A 56 -5.10 -4.82 -2.05
N LEU A 57 -4.43 -5.01 -3.19
CA LEU A 57 -4.84 -5.98 -4.21
C LEU A 57 -4.77 -7.43 -3.70
N ILE A 58 -3.76 -7.80 -2.91
CA ILE A 58 -3.71 -9.12 -2.24
C ILE A 58 -4.95 -9.36 -1.37
N HIS A 59 -5.45 -8.30 -0.71
CA HIS A 59 -6.66 -8.36 0.11
C HIS A 59 -7.96 -8.14 -0.67
N ASN A 60 -7.91 -8.16 -2.01
CA ASN A 60 -9.04 -7.94 -2.91
C ASN A 60 -9.80 -6.63 -2.61
N LYS A 61 -9.05 -5.55 -2.36
CA LYS A 61 -9.63 -4.24 -2.03
C LYS A 61 -9.71 -3.34 -3.26
N PRO A 62 -10.86 -2.65 -3.48
CA PRO A 62 -10.94 -1.56 -4.45
C PRO A 62 -9.81 -0.57 -4.19
N LEU A 63 -9.06 -0.23 -5.24
CA LEU A 63 -7.82 0.54 -5.13
C LEU A 63 -7.81 1.68 -6.14
N LYS A 64 -7.61 2.92 -5.66
CA LYS A 64 -7.31 4.08 -6.50
C LYS A 64 -5.85 4.50 -6.34
N VAL A 65 -5.17 4.65 -7.46
CA VAL A 65 -3.82 5.24 -7.54
C VAL A 65 -3.95 6.69 -7.99
N MET A 66 -3.26 7.58 -7.28
CA MET A 66 -3.26 9.04 -7.50
C MET A 66 -1.94 9.56 -8.08
N GLY A 67 -0.91 8.71 -8.17
CA GLY A 67 0.38 9.01 -8.79
C GLY A 67 0.72 7.99 -9.88
N ASN A 68 2.01 7.74 -10.10
CA ASN A 68 2.48 6.72 -11.03
C ASN A 68 2.92 5.47 -10.26
N ALA A 69 2.30 4.32 -10.55
CA ALA A 69 2.66 3.04 -9.97
C ALA A 69 2.60 1.93 -11.01
N LEU A 70 3.56 1.00 -10.97
CA LEU A 70 3.65 -0.13 -11.90
C LEU A 70 2.37 -0.97 -11.98
N TYR A 71 1.62 -1.05 -10.88
CA TYR A 71 0.37 -1.83 -10.78
C TYR A 71 -0.87 -0.99 -11.11
N ASP A 72 -0.73 0.28 -11.51
CA ASP A 72 -1.84 1.13 -11.96
C ASP A 72 -2.28 0.74 -13.37
N ILE A 73 -2.99 -0.38 -13.44
CA ILE A 73 -3.41 -1.04 -14.66
C ILE A 73 -4.93 -1.10 -14.66
N LYS A 74 -5.56 -0.74 -15.79
CA LYS A 74 -7.01 -0.89 -15.97
C LYS A 74 -7.44 -2.32 -15.60
N GLY A 75 -8.40 -2.43 -14.68
CA GLY A 75 -8.86 -3.71 -14.15
C GLY A 75 -8.22 -4.09 -12.81
N LEU A 76 -6.99 -3.65 -12.51
CA LEU A 76 -6.42 -3.77 -11.17
C LEU A 76 -6.81 -2.60 -10.27
N THR A 77 -6.77 -1.40 -10.82
CA THR A 77 -7.03 -0.15 -10.10
C THR A 77 -8.15 0.62 -10.77
N TYR A 78 -8.85 1.44 -9.98
CA TYR A 78 -9.89 2.32 -10.48
C TYR A 78 -9.28 3.48 -11.27
N GLN A 79 -9.68 3.60 -12.53
CA GLN A 79 -9.10 4.55 -13.48
C GLN A 79 -9.83 5.90 -13.52
N GLY A 80 -11.05 5.98 -12.98
CA GLY A 80 -11.82 7.23 -12.94
C GLY A 80 -11.31 8.24 -11.91
N HIS A 81 -12.04 9.34 -11.73
CA HIS A 81 -11.66 10.39 -10.80
C HIS A 81 -11.89 9.98 -9.34
N LEU A 82 -11.10 10.54 -8.42
CA LEU A 82 -11.18 10.20 -6.99
C LEU A 82 -12.57 10.45 -6.38
N HIS A 83 -13.28 11.50 -6.80
CA HIS A 83 -14.61 11.80 -6.28
C HIS A 83 -15.66 10.72 -6.65
N GLN A 84 -15.49 10.06 -7.81
CA GLN A 84 -16.36 8.99 -8.29
C GLN A 84 -16.03 7.65 -7.62
N PHE A 85 -14.76 7.45 -7.25
CA PHE A 85 -14.27 6.19 -6.67
C PHE A 85 -15.06 5.75 -5.43
N TRP A 86 -15.44 6.69 -4.55
CA TRP A 86 -16.15 6.38 -3.31
C TRP A 86 -17.55 5.81 -3.49
N GLN A 87 -18.16 6.06 -4.66
CA GLN A 87 -19.50 5.60 -5.01
C GLN A 87 -19.49 4.49 -6.07
N ALA A 88 -18.33 4.25 -6.70
CA ALA A 88 -18.19 3.22 -7.72
C ALA A 88 -18.23 1.82 -7.11
N ASP A 89 -18.98 0.90 -7.72
CA ASP A 89 -18.91 -0.54 -7.43
C ASP A 89 -17.75 -1.19 -8.20
N PHE A 90 -16.55 -0.63 -8.03
CA PHE A 90 -15.35 -1.16 -8.65
C PHE A 90 -14.76 -2.29 -7.80
N LYS A 91 -14.40 -3.41 -8.46
CA LYS A 91 -13.63 -4.50 -7.84
C LYS A 91 -12.44 -4.86 -8.73
N PRO A 92 -11.25 -5.09 -8.15
CA PRO A 92 -10.10 -5.54 -8.92
C PRO A 92 -10.37 -6.89 -9.61
N ASP A 93 -9.91 -7.03 -10.85
CA ASP A 93 -9.86 -8.32 -11.55
C ASP A 93 -8.74 -9.17 -10.93
N MET A 94 -9.14 -10.11 -10.09
CA MET A 94 -8.20 -11.00 -9.39
C MET A 94 -7.51 -12.00 -10.32
N LYS A 95 -8.08 -12.30 -11.51
CA LYS A 95 -7.40 -13.12 -12.53
C LYS A 95 -6.27 -12.31 -13.18
N LEU A 96 -6.53 -11.04 -13.51
CA LEU A 96 -5.50 -10.13 -13.99
C LEU A 96 -4.42 -9.92 -12.93
N PHE A 97 -4.81 -9.75 -11.67
CA PHE A 97 -3.86 -9.58 -10.57
C PHE A 97 -2.95 -10.79 -10.41
N LYS A 98 -3.50 -12.01 -10.52
CA LYS A 98 -2.71 -13.25 -10.47
C LYS A 98 -1.67 -13.30 -11.58
N LYS A 99 -2.04 -12.91 -12.81
CA LYS A 99 -1.10 -12.82 -13.95
C LYS A 99 -0.02 -11.76 -13.71
N PHE A 100 -0.41 -10.57 -13.26
CA PHE A 100 0.51 -9.49 -12.94
C PHE A 100 1.50 -9.90 -11.84
N ARG A 101 1.02 -10.47 -10.74
CA ARG A 101 1.86 -10.98 -9.65
C ARG A 101 2.82 -12.08 -10.13
N GLY A 102 2.34 -12.99 -10.98
CA GLY A 102 3.18 -14.01 -11.60
C GLY A 102 4.28 -13.39 -12.47
N TYR A 103 3.95 -12.40 -13.29
CA TYR A 103 4.92 -11.65 -14.08
C TYR A 103 5.97 -10.97 -13.20
N LEU A 104 5.56 -10.29 -12.13
CA LEU A 104 6.51 -9.70 -11.17
C LEU A 104 7.43 -10.78 -10.61
N LEU A 105 6.91 -11.86 -10.04
CA LEU A 105 7.73 -12.93 -9.47
C LEU A 105 8.74 -13.54 -10.45
N MET A 106 8.37 -13.66 -11.73
CA MET A 106 9.25 -14.21 -12.77
C MET A 106 10.29 -13.20 -13.28
N LYS A 107 9.96 -11.90 -13.32
CA LYS A 107 10.79 -10.86 -13.95
C LYS A 107 11.58 -10.00 -12.97
N THR A 108 11.11 -9.89 -11.73
CA THR A 108 11.86 -9.24 -10.64
C THR A 108 12.65 -10.31 -9.90
N GLN A 109 13.70 -10.85 -10.53
CA GLN A 109 14.64 -11.76 -9.88
C GLN A 109 15.57 -11.01 -8.90
N VAL A 110 15.01 -10.47 -7.82
CA VAL A 110 15.81 -10.17 -6.63
C VAL A 110 15.03 -10.64 -5.42
N ASN A 111 15.32 -11.87 -4.98
CA ASN A 111 14.93 -12.41 -3.68
C ASN A 111 15.81 -11.77 -2.58
N ALA A 112 15.80 -10.45 -2.46
CA ALA A 112 16.58 -9.76 -1.42
C ALA A 112 15.80 -8.58 -0.84
N VAL A 113 15.88 -8.47 0.48
CA VAL A 113 15.49 -7.26 1.22
C VAL A 113 16.74 -6.37 1.24
N TYR A 114 16.67 -5.16 0.66
CA TYR A 114 17.80 -4.21 0.64
C TYR A 114 18.24 -3.78 2.07
N TYR A 115 17.41 -4.01 3.08
CA TYR A 115 17.67 -3.73 4.50
C TYR A 115 18.03 -4.97 5.34
N GLY A 116 18.63 -6.00 4.73
CA GLY A 116 19.26 -7.10 5.47
C GLY A 116 20.65 -6.70 5.94
N GLY A 117 20.76 -6.15 7.15
CA GLY A 117 22.04 -5.98 7.82
C GLY A 117 22.78 -7.32 7.88
N ASN A 118 24.01 -7.31 7.40
CA ASN A 118 24.93 -8.45 7.31
C ASN A 118 25.10 -9.12 8.68
N THR A 119 24.34 -10.19 8.96
CA THR A 119 24.56 -11.05 10.11
C THR A 119 25.31 -12.29 9.64
N LYS A 120 26.64 -12.23 9.81
CA LYS A 120 27.50 -13.41 9.76
C LYS A 120 26.93 -14.46 10.71
N ASN A 121 26.71 -15.68 10.24
CA ASN A 121 26.81 -16.85 11.11
C ASN A 121 27.68 -17.91 10.42
N ARG A 122 28.89 -18.04 10.95
CA ARG A 122 29.75 -19.21 10.79
C ARG A 122 28.97 -20.42 11.31
N GLN A 123 28.82 -21.45 10.50
CA GLN A 123 28.69 -22.81 11.04
C GLN A 123 29.98 -23.55 10.70
N HIS A 124 30.73 -23.84 11.77
CA HIS A 124 31.84 -24.78 11.75
C HIS A 124 31.29 -26.17 11.48
N ASN A 125 32.00 -26.86 10.59
CA ASN A 125 31.89 -28.28 10.33
C ASN A 125 32.80 -29.01 11.34
N THR A 126 32.30 -30.00 12.06
CA THR A 126 33.11 -31.08 12.64
C THR A 126 32.25 -32.34 12.78
N TYR A 127 32.58 -33.35 11.98
CA TYR A 127 32.98 -34.63 12.55
C TYR A 127 34.44 -34.51 12.97
#